data_AF-A0AAP3A2R0-F1
#
_entry.id   AF-A0AAP3A2R0-F1
#
_cell.length_a   1.000
_cell.length_b   1.000
_cell.length_c   1.000
_cell.angle_alpha   90.00
_cell.angle_beta   90.00
_cell.angle_gamma   90.00
#
_symmetry.space_group_name_H-M   'P 1'
#
loop_
_entity.id
_entity.type
_entity.pdbx_description
1 polymer ?
#
loop_
_entity_poly.entity_id
_entity_poly.type
_entity_poly.pdbx_seq_one_letter_code
_entity_poly.pdbx_strand_id
1 'polypeptide(L)'
;GRFEIACEFDDLPDFIMIDDRVQTTLASEHLLNEDGNFEIVKTFKATTSGKPEQTCIRCIHPDEEPLRNLLGMKISELKAVGKEVEKNVADKRTASLWRQAIREAAAPYTCSEIMLDVDKEFGTDTKSLWGKILDLLPTYAIFKADRESSDGDSEAKNPLQQAVKDAQAALQDKITALENEIQDSVLDVAQRTLDKLREMAPELASE
;
A
#
# COMPACT_ATOMS: atom_id res chain seq x y z
N GLY A 1 10.66 9.40 -26.88
CA GLY A 1 11.38 8.17 -26.50
C GLY A 1 10.67 7.49 -25.35
N ARG A 2 11.07 6.25 -25.03
CA ARG A 2 10.73 5.58 -23.77
C ARG A 2 12.00 5.50 -22.93
N PHE A 3 11.85 5.57 -21.61
CA PHE A 3 12.94 5.37 -20.67
C PHE A 3 12.40 4.65 -19.44
N GLU A 4 13.30 4.07 -18.66
CA GLU A 4 12.96 3.29 -17.47
C GLU A 4 13.71 3.85 -16.28
N ILE A 5 13.06 3.79 -15.12
CA ILE A 5 13.66 4.07 -13.82
C ILE A 5 13.46 2.83 -12.97
N ALA A 6 14.56 2.22 -12.53
CA ALA A 6 14.57 1.11 -11.62
C ALA A 6 15.02 1.59 -10.23
N CYS A 7 14.32 1.12 -9.20
CA CYS A 7 14.69 1.33 -7.80
C CYS A 7 14.78 -0.03 -7.12
N GLU A 8 15.85 -0.23 -6.38
CA GLU A 8 16.12 -1.44 -5.62
C GLU A 8 16.14 -1.12 -4.12
N PHE A 9 15.56 -2.01 -3.33
CA PHE A 9 15.44 -1.88 -1.88
C PHE A 9 16.04 -3.12 -1.21
N ASP A 10 16.99 -2.89 -0.31
CA ASP A 10 17.75 -3.91 0.43
C ASP A 10 17.37 -3.96 1.91
N ASP A 11 16.93 -2.85 2.50
CA ASP A 11 16.36 -2.78 3.86
C ASP A 11 14.86 -3.18 3.84
N LEU A 12 14.62 -4.48 3.75
CA LEU A 12 13.28 -5.05 3.62
C LEU A 12 12.65 -5.37 4.99
N PRO A 13 11.32 -5.20 5.15
CA PRO A 13 10.64 -5.60 6.37
C PRO A 13 10.68 -7.13 6.55
N ASP A 14 10.84 -7.58 7.79
CA ASP A 14 10.82 -9.01 8.14
C ASP A 14 9.52 -9.71 7.69
N PHE A 15 8.41 -8.98 7.68
CA PHE A 15 7.10 -9.46 7.23
C PHE A 15 6.24 -8.34 6.68
N ILE A 16 5.33 -8.71 5.78
CA ILE A 16 4.26 -7.87 5.23
C ILE A 16 2.93 -8.37 5.79
N MET A 17 2.19 -7.48 6.43
CA MET A 17 0.82 -7.73 6.88
C MET A 17 -0.14 -7.58 5.70
N ILE A 18 -0.73 -8.69 5.24
CA ILE A 18 -1.75 -8.66 4.17
C ILE A 18 -3.10 -8.22 4.72
N ASP A 19 -3.43 -8.72 5.91
CA ASP A 19 -4.55 -8.29 6.75
C ASP A 19 -4.15 -8.36 8.23
N ASP A 20 -5.08 -8.06 9.15
CA ASP A 20 -4.80 -8.02 10.60
C ASP A 20 -4.38 -9.37 11.22
N ARG A 21 -4.40 -10.47 10.46
CA ARG A 21 -4.21 -11.83 10.97
C ARG A 21 -3.10 -12.60 10.28
N VAL A 22 -2.57 -12.10 9.17
CA VAL A 22 -1.71 -12.89 8.30
C VAL A 22 -0.48 -12.11 7.86
N GLN A 23 0.66 -12.72 8.12
CA GLN A 23 1.98 -12.30 7.69
C GLN A 23 2.42 -13.12 6.46
N THR A 24 3.16 -12.48 5.57
CA THR A 24 3.93 -13.12 4.50
C THR A 24 5.26 -12.38 4.34
N THR A 25 6.15 -12.88 3.50
CA THR A 25 7.42 -12.19 3.16
C THR A 25 7.54 -12.03 1.66
N LEU A 26 8.30 -11.03 1.20
CA LEU A 26 8.60 -10.86 -0.23
C LEU A 26 9.32 -12.10 -0.80
N ALA A 27 10.23 -12.69 -0.02
CA ALA A 27 10.93 -13.91 -0.38
C ALA A 27 9.97 -15.10 -0.58
N SER A 28 9.06 -15.36 0.37
CA SER A 28 8.08 -16.45 0.26
C SER A 28 7.08 -16.25 -0.88
N GLU A 29 6.91 -15.00 -1.32
CA GLU A 29 6.05 -14.64 -2.45
C GLU A 29 6.78 -14.63 -3.80
N HIS A 30 8.08 -14.95 -3.83
CA HIS A 30 8.93 -14.91 -5.02
C HIS A 30 8.94 -13.52 -5.69
N LEU A 31 9.17 -12.48 -4.88
CA LEU A 31 9.18 -11.08 -5.31
C LEU A 31 10.56 -10.42 -5.21
N LEU A 32 11.60 -11.17 -4.90
CA LEU A 32 12.98 -10.66 -4.80
C LEU A 32 13.77 -10.98 -6.06
N ASN A 33 14.71 -10.11 -6.42
CA ASN A 33 15.66 -10.34 -7.52
C ASN A 33 16.76 -11.34 -7.11
N GLU A 34 17.73 -11.58 -8.00
CA GLU A 34 18.82 -12.54 -7.76
C GLU A 34 19.70 -12.17 -6.56
N ASP A 35 19.82 -10.87 -6.28
CA ASP A 35 20.58 -10.32 -5.16
C ASP A 35 19.79 -10.35 -3.82
N GLY A 36 18.53 -10.79 -3.85
CA GLY A 36 17.67 -10.84 -2.67
C GLY A 36 17.00 -9.51 -2.31
N ASN A 37 17.05 -8.54 -3.21
CA ASN A 37 16.46 -7.22 -3.04
C ASN A 37 15.09 -7.11 -3.72
N PHE A 38 14.30 -6.13 -3.32
CA PHE A 38 13.04 -5.81 -3.98
C PHE A 38 13.28 -4.76 -5.08
N GLU A 39 13.02 -5.09 -6.33
CA GLU A 39 13.27 -4.18 -7.46
C GLU A 39 11.98 -3.77 -8.17
N ILE A 40 11.70 -2.46 -8.19
CA ILE A 40 10.59 -1.87 -8.94
C ILE A 40 11.14 -1.18 -10.18
N VAL A 41 10.60 -1.52 -11.34
CA VAL A 41 10.94 -0.88 -12.61
C VAL A 41 9.71 -0.15 -13.14
N LYS A 42 9.85 1.16 -13.37
CA LYS A 42 8.82 2.01 -13.96
C LYS A 42 9.22 2.46 -15.35
N THR A 43 8.39 2.15 -16.34
CA THR A 43 8.59 2.56 -17.73
C THR A 43 7.80 3.83 -18.00
N PHE A 44 8.45 4.83 -18.58
CA PHE A 44 7.86 6.13 -18.90
C PHE A 44 7.91 6.38 -20.40
N LYS A 45 6.83 6.96 -20.91
CA LYS A 45 6.87 7.65 -22.21
C LYS A 45 7.31 9.08 -21.96
N ALA A 46 8.27 9.58 -22.75
CA ALA A 46 8.74 10.96 -22.66
C ALA A 46 7.64 11.93 -23.15
N THR A 47 6.63 12.12 -22.32
CA THR A 47 5.50 13.03 -22.47
C THR A 47 5.44 13.94 -21.23
N THR A 48 4.63 14.99 -21.31
CA THR A 48 4.44 15.95 -20.22
C THR A 48 3.62 15.43 -19.03
N SER A 49 3.09 14.20 -19.07
CA SER A 49 2.23 13.70 -17.98
C SER A 49 3.01 13.31 -16.72
N GLY A 50 4.28 12.94 -16.86
CA GLY A 50 5.13 12.44 -15.76
C GLY A 50 4.64 11.13 -15.13
N LYS A 51 3.57 10.52 -15.63
CA LYS A 51 3.02 9.27 -15.11
C LYS A 51 3.70 8.07 -15.77
N PRO A 52 4.01 7.00 -15.01
CA PRO A 52 4.51 5.77 -15.60
C PRO A 52 3.46 5.17 -16.55
N GLU A 53 3.92 4.67 -17.70
CA GLU A 53 3.14 3.86 -18.63
C GLU A 53 2.95 2.44 -18.08
N GLN A 54 3.94 1.95 -17.33
CA GLN A 54 3.94 0.62 -16.72
C GLN A 54 4.76 0.61 -15.43
N THR A 55 4.33 -0.18 -14.45
CA THR A 55 5.11 -0.50 -13.25
C THR A 55 5.26 -2.01 -13.17
N CYS A 56 6.49 -2.50 -13.02
CA CYS A 56 6.80 -3.91 -12.90
C CYS A 56 7.66 -4.17 -11.65
N ILE A 57 7.63 -5.40 -11.16
CA ILE A 57 8.58 -5.93 -10.19
C ILE A 57 9.53 -6.86 -10.94
N ARG A 58 10.84 -6.60 -10.87
CA ARG A 58 11.86 -7.52 -11.38
C ARG A 58 12.23 -8.50 -10.27
N CYS A 59 12.00 -9.78 -10.51
CA CYS A 59 12.18 -10.81 -9.48
C CYS A 59 12.44 -12.20 -10.07
N ILE A 60 13.00 -13.07 -9.24
CA ILE A 60 13.10 -14.51 -9.48
C ILE A 60 11.75 -15.14 -9.13
N HIS A 61 11.02 -15.61 -10.13
CA HIS A 61 9.64 -16.05 -9.97
C HIS A 61 9.38 -17.39 -10.70
N PRO A 62 8.41 -18.21 -10.24
CA PRO A 62 8.04 -19.44 -10.94
C PRO A 62 7.69 -19.23 -12.43
N ASP A 63 8.23 -20.09 -13.29
CA ASP A 63 8.10 -19.95 -14.75
C ASP A 63 6.77 -20.49 -15.30
N GLU A 64 6.23 -21.51 -14.63
CA GLU A 64 5.19 -22.39 -15.14
C GLU A 64 3.84 -22.18 -14.46
N GLU A 65 2.76 -22.35 -15.22
CA GLU A 65 1.40 -22.40 -14.68
C GLU A 65 1.20 -23.68 -13.85
N PRO A 66 0.40 -23.64 -12.77
CA PRO A 66 -0.32 -22.48 -12.25
C PRO A 66 0.51 -21.61 -11.29
N LEU A 67 1.77 -21.96 -11.02
CA LEU A 67 2.60 -21.33 -9.99
C LEU A 67 2.91 -19.86 -10.30
N ARG A 68 3.13 -19.56 -11.58
CA ARG A 68 3.39 -18.20 -12.09
C ARG A 68 2.27 -17.21 -11.75
N ASN A 69 1.01 -17.60 -11.91
CA ASN A 69 -0.12 -16.68 -11.78
C ASN A 69 -0.76 -16.66 -10.38
N LEU A 70 -0.19 -17.36 -9.40
CA LEU A 70 -0.81 -17.49 -8.07
C LEU A 70 -1.12 -16.16 -7.39
N LEU A 71 -0.30 -15.13 -7.61
CA LEU A 71 -0.46 -13.79 -7.02
C LEU A 71 -1.75 -13.09 -7.47
N GLY A 72 -2.18 -13.35 -8.71
CA GLY A 72 -3.38 -12.77 -9.31
C GLY A 72 -4.67 -13.56 -9.02
N MET A 73 -4.54 -14.82 -8.57
CA MET A 73 -5.68 -15.70 -8.37
C MET A 73 -6.55 -15.30 -7.17
N LYS A 74 -7.87 -15.35 -7.37
CA LYS A 74 -8.84 -15.21 -6.28
C LYS A 74 -8.79 -16.41 -5.36
N ILE A 75 -9.24 -16.24 -4.12
CA ILE A 75 -9.25 -17.34 -3.15
C ILE A 75 -10.06 -18.58 -3.61
N SER A 76 -11.12 -18.38 -4.40
CA SER A 76 -11.89 -19.48 -4.98
C SER A 76 -11.07 -20.28 -6.01
N GLU A 77 -10.22 -19.60 -6.78
CA GLU A 77 -9.34 -20.23 -7.77
C GLU A 77 -8.18 -20.93 -7.07
N LEU A 78 -7.57 -20.30 -6.07
CA LEU A 78 -6.54 -20.91 -5.23
C LEU A 78 -7.05 -22.19 -4.54
N LYS A 79 -8.29 -22.20 -4.05
CA LYS A 79 -8.94 -23.40 -3.50
C LYS A 79 -9.11 -24.51 -4.53
N ALA A 80 -9.42 -24.15 -5.78
CA ALA A 80 -9.60 -25.11 -6.86
C ALA A 80 -8.26 -25.73 -7.28
N VAL A 81 -7.22 -24.90 -7.44
CA VAL A 81 -5.85 -25.32 -7.78
C VAL A 81 -5.24 -26.15 -6.65
N GLY A 82 -5.40 -25.69 -5.40
CA GLY A 82 -4.82 -26.31 -4.22
C GLY A 82 -5.65 -27.43 -3.59
N LYS A 83 -6.64 -28.00 -4.28
CA LYS A 83 -7.58 -28.96 -3.68
C LYS A 83 -6.90 -30.11 -2.93
N GLU A 84 -5.82 -30.65 -3.50
CA GLU A 84 -5.06 -31.76 -2.90
C GLU A 84 -4.21 -31.34 -1.68
N VAL A 85 -3.92 -30.04 -1.54
CA VAL A 85 -3.12 -29.47 -0.46
C VAL A 85 -3.96 -28.78 0.61
N GLU A 86 -5.28 -28.81 0.49
CA GLU A 86 -6.22 -28.12 1.38
C GLU A 86 -6.00 -28.44 2.87
N LYS A 87 -5.58 -29.67 3.18
CA LYS A 87 -5.29 -30.13 4.55
C LYS A 87 -4.07 -29.43 5.19
N ASN A 88 -3.17 -28.87 4.36
CA ASN A 88 -1.96 -28.17 4.80
C ASN A 88 -2.20 -26.67 5.00
N VAL A 89 -3.37 -26.15 4.60
CA VAL A 89 -3.71 -24.73 4.69
C VAL A 89 -4.35 -24.45 6.05
N ALA A 90 -3.61 -23.78 6.94
CA ALA A 90 -4.03 -23.52 8.32
C ALA A 90 -5.30 -22.66 8.41
N ASP A 91 -5.40 -21.57 7.63
CA ASP A 91 -6.63 -20.79 7.45
C ASP A 91 -7.01 -20.73 5.97
N LYS A 92 -8.06 -21.46 5.61
CA LYS A 92 -8.56 -21.57 4.23
C LYS A 92 -9.19 -20.28 3.71
N ARG A 93 -9.29 -19.22 4.52
CA ARG A 93 -9.76 -17.89 4.13
C ARG A 93 -8.62 -16.96 3.69
N THR A 94 -7.38 -17.45 3.75
CA THR A 94 -6.19 -16.64 3.54
C THR A 94 -5.47 -17.03 2.25
N ALA A 95 -5.37 -16.11 1.29
CA ALA A 95 -4.78 -16.38 -0.01
C ALA A 95 -3.28 -16.75 0.05
N SER A 96 -2.48 -16.07 0.87
CA SER A 96 -1.03 -16.36 0.99
C SER A 96 -0.75 -17.79 1.48
N LEU A 97 -1.53 -18.29 2.44
CA LEU A 97 -1.39 -19.67 2.94
C LEU A 97 -1.74 -20.71 1.87
N TRP A 98 -2.70 -20.42 1.00
CA TRP A 98 -2.97 -21.26 -0.17
C TRP A 98 -1.79 -21.25 -1.15
N ARG A 99 -1.26 -20.06 -1.50
CA ARG A 99 -0.11 -19.95 -2.41
C ARG A 99 1.10 -20.70 -1.88
N GLN A 100 1.38 -20.55 -0.59
CA GLN A 100 2.46 -21.26 0.10
C GLN A 100 2.26 -22.78 -0.01
N ALA A 101 1.10 -23.31 0.40
CA ALA A 101 0.84 -24.75 0.35
C ALA A 101 0.89 -25.33 -1.08
N ILE A 102 0.42 -24.58 -2.08
CA ILE A 102 0.49 -24.98 -3.49
C ILE A 102 1.95 -25.05 -3.95
N ARG A 103 2.76 -24.02 -3.65
CA ARG A 103 4.19 -23.98 -3.99
C ARG A 103 4.94 -25.12 -3.30
N GLU A 104 4.73 -25.32 -2.01
CA GLU A 104 5.39 -26.39 -1.23
C GLU A 104 5.09 -27.78 -1.81
N ALA A 105 3.85 -28.04 -2.21
CA ALA A 105 3.49 -29.34 -2.79
C ALA A 105 3.96 -29.53 -4.24
N ALA A 106 4.16 -28.44 -4.98
CA ALA A 106 4.66 -28.48 -6.36
C ALA A 106 6.20 -28.53 -6.42
N ALA A 107 6.90 -28.36 -5.30
CA ALA A 107 8.35 -28.39 -5.26
C ALA A 107 8.92 -29.77 -5.64
N PRO A 108 10.02 -29.84 -6.42
CA PRO A 108 10.76 -28.72 -6.99
C PRO A 108 10.13 -28.15 -8.27
N TYR A 109 10.27 -26.85 -8.48
CA TYR A 109 9.90 -26.13 -9.71
C TYR A 109 11.01 -25.14 -10.08
N THR A 110 10.99 -24.66 -11.33
CA THR A 110 11.97 -23.68 -11.82
C THR A 110 11.48 -22.26 -11.60
N CYS A 111 12.44 -21.37 -11.36
CA CYS A 111 12.22 -19.93 -11.36
C CYS A 111 13.26 -19.27 -12.26
N SER A 112 12.87 -18.18 -12.91
CA SER A 112 13.76 -17.31 -13.67
C SER A 112 13.46 -15.84 -13.37
N GLU A 113 14.38 -14.96 -13.78
CA GLU A 113 14.15 -13.53 -13.69
C GLU A 113 13.05 -13.11 -14.67
N ILE A 114 12.01 -12.48 -14.15
CA ILE A 114 10.91 -11.95 -14.94
C ILE A 114 10.51 -10.54 -14.47
N MET A 115 9.76 -9.84 -15.33
CA MET A 115 9.14 -8.55 -15.04
C MET A 115 7.64 -8.77 -14.81
N LEU A 116 7.22 -8.82 -13.54
CA LEU A 116 5.83 -8.94 -13.15
C LEU A 116 5.13 -7.59 -13.26
N ASP A 117 4.18 -7.47 -14.19
CA ASP A 117 3.36 -6.26 -14.36
C ASP A 117 2.36 -6.14 -13.21
N VAL A 118 2.49 -5.11 -12.38
CA VAL A 118 1.69 -5.02 -11.13
C VAL A 118 0.19 -4.94 -11.40
N ASP A 119 -0.23 -4.37 -12.53
CA ASP A 119 -1.65 -4.21 -12.87
C ASP A 119 -2.27 -5.50 -13.44
N LYS A 120 -1.43 -6.42 -13.93
CA LYS A 120 -1.88 -7.69 -14.53
C LYS A 120 -1.73 -8.87 -13.58
N GLU A 121 -0.62 -8.91 -12.86
CA GLU A 121 -0.16 -10.07 -12.09
C GLU A 121 -0.70 -10.04 -10.65
N PHE A 122 -1.16 -8.89 -10.17
CA PHE A 122 -1.77 -8.74 -8.86
C PHE A 122 -3.26 -8.49 -9.04
N GLY A 123 -4.09 -9.24 -8.28
CA GLY A 123 -5.54 -9.12 -8.36
C GLY A 123 -6.02 -7.69 -8.11
N THR A 124 -7.16 -7.31 -8.71
CA THR A 124 -7.71 -5.95 -8.69
C THR A 124 -8.24 -5.46 -7.33
N ASP A 125 -7.92 -6.15 -6.24
CA ASP A 125 -8.41 -5.80 -4.89
C ASP A 125 -7.47 -4.78 -4.24
N THR A 126 -8.02 -3.75 -3.59
CA THR A 126 -7.27 -2.76 -2.80
C THR A 126 -6.53 -3.43 -1.62
N LYS A 127 -6.93 -4.64 -1.21
CA LYS A 127 -6.20 -5.51 -0.26
C LYS A 127 -5.12 -6.39 -0.91
N SER A 128 -4.83 -6.20 -2.18
CA SER A 128 -3.77 -6.95 -2.86
C SER A 128 -2.43 -6.74 -2.17
N LEU A 129 -1.57 -7.75 -2.26
CA LEU A 129 -0.20 -7.70 -1.76
C LEU A 129 0.54 -6.45 -2.26
N TRP A 130 0.30 -6.03 -3.50
CA TRP A 130 0.89 -4.81 -4.06
C TRP A 130 0.48 -3.54 -3.33
N GLY A 131 -0.80 -3.40 -2.95
CA GLY A 131 -1.26 -2.25 -2.15
C GLY A 131 -0.52 -2.15 -0.80
N LYS A 132 -0.31 -3.29 -0.14
CA LYS A 132 0.44 -3.36 1.11
C LYS A 132 1.93 -3.08 0.94
N ILE A 133 2.50 -3.47 -0.18
CA ILE A 133 3.89 -3.11 -0.53
C ILE A 133 3.97 -1.60 -0.75
N LEU A 134 3.03 -0.99 -1.48
CA LEU A 134 2.99 0.46 -1.72
C LEU A 134 2.93 1.26 -0.42
N ASP A 135 2.17 0.81 0.58
CA ASP A 135 2.08 1.46 1.90
C ASP A 135 3.42 1.47 2.66
N LEU A 136 4.33 0.55 2.33
CA LEU A 136 5.65 0.41 2.94
C LEU A 136 6.75 1.13 2.16
N LEU A 137 6.48 1.57 0.92
CA LEU A 137 7.50 2.23 0.11
C LEU A 137 7.80 3.64 0.65
N PRO A 138 9.07 4.04 0.69
CA PRO A 138 9.41 5.40 1.02
C PRO A 138 8.93 6.37 -0.07
N THR A 139 8.58 7.59 0.32
CA THR A 139 8.15 8.62 -0.63
C THR A 139 9.36 9.22 -1.33
N TYR A 140 9.41 9.10 -2.66
CA TYR A 140 10.43 9.70 -3.50
C TYR A 140 9.81 10.57 -4.60
N ALA A 141 10.50 11.65 -4.95
CA ALA A 141 10.16 12.51 -6.08
C ALA A 141 11.37 12.67 -7.00
N ILE A 142 11.14 12.56 -8.31
CA ILE A 142 12.15 12.86 -9.31
C ILE A 142 12.35 14.38 -9.33
N PHE A 143 13.60 14.83 -9.32
CA PHE A 143 13.97 16.23 -9.46
C PHE A 143 15.09 16.38 -10.48
N LYS A 144 15.11 17.51 -11.19
CA LYS A 144 16.21 17.83 -12.11
C LYS A 144 17.47 18.21 -11.31
N ALA A 145 18.57 17.50 -11.53
CA ALA A 145 19.85 17.79 -10.87
C ALA A 145 20.47 19.11 -11.37
N ASP A 146 20.39 19.38 -12.68
CA ASP A 146 20.89 20.63 -13.29
C ASP A 146 19.85 21.74 -13.21
N ARG A 147 20.00 22.56 -12.16
CA ARG A 147 19.14 23.70 -11.87
C ARG A 147 19.57 24.91 -12.71
N GLU A 148 18.60 25.54 -13.38
CA GLU A 148 18.75 26.95 -13.72
C GLU A 148 18.48 27.72 -12.43
N SER A 149 19.46 28.51 -11.99
CA SER A 149 19.37 29.32 -10.76
C SER A 149 18.36 30.46 -10.93
N SER A 150 17.07 30.15 -11.02
CA SER A 150 15.99 31.13 -11.11
C SER A 150 14.86 30.79 -10.16
N ASP A 151 14.32 31.80 -9.48
CA ASP A 151 13.24 31.70 -8.48
C ASP A 151 11.88 31.25 -9.07
N GLY A 152 11.80 30.99 -10.38
CA GLY A 152 10.59 30.54 -11.08
C GLY A 152 10.38 29.02 -11.11
N ASP A 153 11.29 28.24 -10.51
CA ASP A 153 11.30 26.78 -10.62
C ASP A 153 10.09 26.12 -9.91
N SER A 154 9.17 25.57 -10.71
CA SER A 154 7.99 24.84 -10.22
C SER A 154 8.32 23.45 -9.68
N GLU A 155 9.47 22.86 -10.01
CA GLU A 155 9.89 21.56 -9.48
C GLU A 155 10.35 21.66 -8.03
N ALA A 156 10.95 22.77 -7.59
CA ALA A 156 11.28 22.99 -6.18
C ALA A 156 10.04 23.07 -5.27
N LYS A 157 8.86 23.39 -5.83
CA LYS A 157 7.60 23.46 -5.08
C LYS A 157 7.01 22.07 -4.82
N ASN A 158 7.29 21.06 -5.65
CA ASN A 158 6.65 19.75 -5.57
C ASN A 158 7.08 18.94 -4.32
N PRO A 159 8.38 18.81 -4.00
CA PRO A 159 8.83 18.13 -2.78
C PRO A 159 8.39 18.85 -1.51
N LEU A 160 8.43 20.19 -1.50
CA LEU A 160 7.94 20.99 -0.37
C LEU A 160 6.43 20.85 -0.19
N GLN A 161 5.65 20.88 -1.27
CA GLN A 161 4.20 20.65 -1.21
C GLN A 161 3.86 19.23 -0.74
N GLN A 162 4.61 18.22 -1.18
CA GLN A 162 4.41 16.85 -0.71
C GLN A 162 4.77 16.71 0.76
N ALA A 163 5.90 17.27 1.20
CA ALA A 163 6.29 17.29 2.61
C ALA A 163 5.25 18.01 3.49
N VAL A 164 4.64 19.09 2.99
CA VAL A 164 3.52 19.77 3.69
C VAL A 164 2.30 18.88 3.77
N LYS A 165 1.93 18.16 2.71
CA LYS A 165 0.81 17.21 2.72
C LYS A 165 1.05 16.04 3.68
N ASP A 166 2.26 15.48 3.68
CA ASP A 166 2.63 14.37 4.57
C ASP A 166 2.61 14.83 6.03
N ALA A 167 3.12 16.03 6.31
CA ALA A 167 3.03 16.65 7.63
C ALA A 167 1.58 16.91 8.06
N GLN A 168 0.72 17.36 7.14
CA GLN A 168 -0.72 17.51 7.42
C GLN A 168 -1.37 16.16 7.73
N ALA A 169 -1.12 15.13 6.94
CA ALA A 169 -1.66 13.79 7.16
C ALA A 169 -1.21 13.21 8.51
N ALA A 170 0.06 13.35 8.86
CA ALA A 170 0.60 12.89 10.14
C ALA A 170 0.05 13.65 11.36
N LEU A 171 -0.44 14.88 11.16
CA LEU A 171 -1.03 15.71 12.22
C LEU A 171 -2.56 15.67 12.24
N GLN A 172 -3.21 15.02 11.26
CA GLN A 172 -4.66 15.03 11.10
C GLN A 172 -5.38 14.49 12.34
N ASP A 173 -4.89 13.40 12.93
CA ASP A 173 -5.47 12.83 14.16
C ASP A 173 -5.41 13.80 15.34
N LYS A 174 -4.33 14.59 15.45
CA LYS A 174 -4.18 15.62 16.50
C LYS A 174 -5.12 16.80 16.26
N ILE A 175 -5.30 17.20 15.00
CA ILE A 175 -6.22 18.27 14.62
C ILE A 175 -7.65 17.85 14.98
N THR A 176 -8.07 16.64 14.59
CA THR A 176 -9.40 16.12 14.90
C THR A 176 -9.62 15.95 16.41
N ALA A 177 -8.61 15.53 17.16
CA ALA A 177 -8.69 15.49 18.63
C ALA A 177 -8.94 16.88 19.24
N LEU A 178 -8.24 17.91 18.75
CA LEU A 178 -8.41 19.29 19.22
C LEU A 178 -9.77 19.87 18.82
N GLU A 179 -10.25 19.57 17.62
CA GLU A 179 -11.60 19.97 17.17
C GLU A 179 -12.69 19.42 18.08
N ASN A 180 -12.59 18.14 18.47
CA ASN A 180 -13.52 17.52 19.39
C ASN A 180 -13.47 18.19 20.79
N GLU A 181 -12.27 18.50 21.29
CA GLU A 181 -12.13 19.16 22.60
C GLU A 181 -12.75 20.58 22.61
N ILE A 182 -12.58 21.33 21.53
CA ILE A 182 -13.22 22.65 21.36
C ILE A 182 -14.74 22.49 21.31
N GLN A 183 -15.24 21.52 20.55
CA GLN A 183 -16.67 21.25 20.44
C GLN A 183 -17.28 20.90 21.80
N ASP A 184 -16.63 20.02 22.57
CA ASP A 184 -17.08 19.63 23.91
C ASP A 184 -17.09 20.84 24.86
N SER A 185 -16.07 21.68 24.82
CA SER A 185 -16.03 22.90 25.64
C SER A 185 -17.13 23.90 25.28
N VAL A 186 -17.48 24.05 24.01
CA VAL A 186 -18.57 24.94 23.57
C VAL A 186 -19.92 24.38 24.02
N LEU A 187 -20.12 23.06 23.89
CA LEU A 187 -21.33 22.39 24.35
C LEU A 187 -21.49 22.49 25.87
N ASP A 188 -20.42 22.35 26.66
CA ASP A 188 -20.47 22.54 28.12
C ASP A 188 -20.94 23.95 28.49
N VAL A 189 -20.38 24.98 27.85
CA VAL A 189 -20.77 26.38 28.12
C VAL A 189 -22.22 26.63 27.72
N ALA A 190 -22.67 26.11 26.57
CA ALA A 190 -24.05 26.22 26.13
C ALA A 190 -25.00 25.52 27.11
N GLN A 191 -24.68 24.30 27.55
CA GLN A 191 -25.48 23.53 28.50
C GLN A 191 -25.59 24.24 29.85
N ARG A 192 -24.46 24.72 30.40
CA ARG A 192 -24.44 25.48 31.65
C ARG A 192 -25.23 26.79 31.57
N THR A 193 -25.27 27.41 30.39
CA THR A 193 -26.08 28.62 30.16
C THR A 193 -27.57 28.27 30.13
N LEU A 194 -27.93 27.17 29.47
CA LEU A 194 -29.30 26.68 29.37
C LEU A 194 -29.84 26.24 30.75
N ASP A 195 -29.02 25.54 31.54
CA ASP A 195 -29.37 25.12 32.89
C ASP A 195 -29.59 26.32 33.82
N LYS A 196 -28.75 27.36 33.73
CA LYS A 196 -28.95 28.62 34.47
C LYS A 196 -30.21 29.37 34.03
N LEU A 197 -30.54 29.38 32.74
CA LEU A 197 -31.78 29.99 32.25
C LEU A 197 -33.01 29.25 32.79
N ARG A 198 -32.96 27.91 32.86
CA ARG A 198 -34.02 27.08 33.47
C ARG A 198 -34.18 27.32 34.97
N GLU A 199 -33.07 27.52 35.69
CA GLU A 199 -33.09 27.86 37.12
C GLU A 199 -33.71 29.25 37.38
N MET A 200 -33.42 30.22 36.50
CA MET A 200 -33.90 31.60 36.63
C MET A 200 -35.35 31.82 36.15
N ALA A 201 -35.84 30.98 35.23
CA ALA A 201 -37.18 31.09 34.66
C ALA A 201 -37.81 29.70 34.43
N PRO A 202 -38.33 29.04 35.49
CA PRO A 202 -38.88 27.69 35.41
C PRO A 202 -40.10 27.57 34.46
N GLU A 203 -40.78 28.68 34.17
CA GLU A 203 -41.94 28.76 33.26
C GLU A 203 -41.59 28.61 31.76
N LEU A 204 -40.31 28.74 31.37
CA LEU A 204 -39.84 28.67 29.97
C LEU A 204 -39.28 27.28 29.58
N ALA A 205 -39.31 26.30 30.49
CA ALA A 205 -38.68 24.99 30.29
C ALA A 205 -39.61 23.92 29.67
N SER A 206 -40.84 24.28 29.32
CA SER A 206 -41.86 23.35 28.80
C SER A 206 -42.44 23.80 27.47
N GLU A 207 -41.56 23.95 26.47
CA GLU A 207 -41.91 23.86 25.04
C GLU A 207 -40.81 23.09 24.29
#